data_AF-A0A2T3J703-F1
#
_entry.id   AF-A0A2T3J703-F1
#
_cell.length_a   1.000
_cell.length_b   1.000
_cell.length_c   1.000
_cell.angle_alpha   90.00
_cell.angle_beta   90.00
_cell.angle_gamma   90.00
#
_symmetry.space_group_name_H-M   'P 1'
#
loop_
_entity.id
_entity.type
_entity.pdbx_description
1 polymer ?
#
loop_
_entity_poly.entity_id
_entity_poly.type
_entity_poly.pdbx_seq_one_letter_code
_entity_poly.pdbx_strand_id
1 'polypeptide(L)' 'MNNQKAVLNPITEQEFDRVAMATERGQLKQKNDEFGVSFSIWLNGHIVMSSHVDVNGQRHYWSHL' A
#
# COMPACT_ATOMS: atom_id res chain seq x y z
N MET A 1 -19.10 18.26 -18.48
CA MET A 1 -18.62 17.26 -17.49
C MET A 1 -17.84 16.21 -18.26
N ASN A 2 -16.52 16.25 -18.22
CA ASN A 2 -15.67 15.26 -18.89
C ASN A 2 -15.54 14.03 -17.99
N ASN A 3 -16.23 12.94 -18.35
CA ASN A 3 -15.99 11.62 -17.78
C ASN A 3 -14.68 11.05 -18.35
N GLN A 4 -13.55 11.57 -17.91
CA GLN A 4 -12.31 10.81 -18.02
C GLN A 4 -12.42 9.65 -17.03
N LYS A 5 -12.66 8.44 -17.54
CA LYS A 5 -12.35 7.22 -16.79
C LYS A 5 -10.88 7.35 -16.39
N ALA A 6 -10.61 7.62 -15.11
CA ALA A 6 -9.27 7.55 -14.59
C ALA A 6 -8.77 6.13 -14.89
N VAL A 7 -7.80 6.02 -15.80
CA VAL A 7 -7.06 4.78 -15.98
C VAL A 7 -6.30 4.61 -14.67
N LEU A 8 -6.80 3.74 -13.81
CA LEU A 8 -6.15 3.38 -12.56
C LEU A 8 -4.91 2.57 -12.94
N ASN A 9 -3.81 3.27 -13.19
CA ASN A 9 -2.52 2.60 -13.29
C ASN A 9 -2.26 1.93 -11.94
N PRO A 10 -2.02 0.61 -11.90
CA PRO A 10 -1.70 -0.08 -10.67
C PRO A 10 -0.49 0.57 -10.01
N ILE A 11 -0.56 0.80 -8.69
CA ILE A 11 0.60 1.27 -7.93
C ILE A 11 1.63 0.15 -7.94
N THR A 12 2.86 0.47 -8.35
CA THR A 12 3.99 -0.45 -8.32
C THR A 12 4.59 -0.56 -6.92
N GLU A 13 5.33 -1.63 -6.65
CA GLU A 13 6.03 -1.83 -5.36
C GLU A 13 6.99 -0.66 -5.06
N GLN A 14 7.69 -0.16 -6.08
CA GLN A 14 8.60 0.97 -5.96
C GLN A 14 7.86 2.27 -5.59
N GLU A 15 6.66 2.49 -6.13
CA GLU A 15 5.83 3.64 -5.77
C GLU A 15 5.29 3.50 -4.34
N PHE A 16 4.89 2.29 -3.93
CA PHE A 16 4.51 2.01 -2.55
C PHE A 16 5.63 2.36 -1.59
N ASP A 17 6.84 1.87 -1.85
CA ASP A 17 8.01 2.12 -1.01
C ASP A 17 8.36 3.61 -0.98
N ARG A 18 8.24 4.30 -2.11
CA ARG A 18 8.46 5.75 -2.17
C ARG A 18 7.47 6.52 -1.29
N VAL A 19 6.19 6.14 -1.33
CA VAL A 19 5.17 6.73 -0.45
C VAL A 19 5.49 6.41 1.01
N ALA A 20 5.81 5.15 1.31
CA ALA A 20 6.08 4.70 2.67
C ALA A 20 7.30 5.39 3.29
N MET A 21 8.37 5.60 2.52
CA MET A 21 9.56 6.33 2.96
C MET A 21 9.32 7.84 3.12
N ALA A 22 8.36 8.40 2.38
CA ALA A 22 8.01 9.81 2.46
C ALA A 22 6.98 10.13 3.57
N THR A 23 6.35 9.12 4.16
CA THR A 23 5.34 9.30 5.21
C THR A 23 5.97 9.26 6.59
N GLU A 24 5.52 10.14 7.49
CA GLU A 24 5.95 10.10 8.88
C GLU A 24 5.34 8.91 9.61
N ARG A 25 5.96 8.54 10.74
CA ARG A 25 5.48 7.44 11.59
C ARG A 25 4.03 7.69 12.01
N GLY A 26 3.16 6.72 11.72
CA GLY A 26 1.73 6.77 12.06
C GLY A 26 0.82 7.41 11.02
N GLN A 27 1.36 7.94 9.91
CA GLN A 27 0.54 8.49 8.82
C GLN A 27 0.04 7.43 7.84
N LEU A 28 0.77 6.32 7.69
CA LEU A 28 0.30 5.16 6.93
C LEU A 28 -0.66 4.33 7.78
N LYS A 29 -1.70 3.79 7.12
CA LYS A 29 -2.52 2.75 7.74
C LYS A 29 -1.65 1.52 7.95
N GLN A 30 -1.50 1.16 9.22
CA GLN A 30 -0.67 0.05 9.66
C GLN A 30 -1.48 -0.93 10.51
N LYS A 31 -1.09 -2.21 10.45
CA LYS A 31 -1.64 -3.29 11.27
C LYS A 31 -0.48 -4.13 11.79
N ASN A 32 -0.52 -4.49 13.07
CA ASN A 32 0.39 -5.50 13.61
C ASN A 32 -0.17 -6.88 13.24
N ASP A 33 0.58 -7.63 12.44
CA ASP A 33 0.29 -9.01 12.07
C ASP A 33 1.28 -9.96 12.76
N GLU A 34 1.09 -11.27 12.58
CA GLU A 34 1.84 -12.33 13.27
C GLU A 34 3.36 -12.20 13.11
N PHE A 35 3.83 -11.78 11.93
CA PHE A 35 5.25 -11.73 11.58
C PHE A 35 5.83 -10.32 11.49
N GLY A 36 5.04 -9.27 11.74
CA GLY A 36 5.51 -7.89 11.67
C GLY A 36 4.43 -6.85 11.43
N VAL A 37 4.87 -5.64 11.05
CA VAL A 37 3.95 -4.54 10.70
C VAL A 37 3.65 -4.57 9.21
N SER A 38 2.36 -4.66 8.90
CA SER A 38 1.82 -4.53 7.55
C SER A 38 1.36 -3.09 7.31
N PHE A 39 1.53 -2.62 6.08
CA PHE A 39 1.19 -1.27 5.64
C PHE A 39 0.21 -1.32 4.47
N SER A 40 -0.62 -0.28 4.33
CA SER A 40 -1.55 -0.19 3.22
C SER A 40 -1.79 1.24 2.76
N ILE A 41 -1.95 1.42 1.46
CA ILE A 41 -2.35 2.67 0.81
C ILE A 41 -3.83 2.59 0.48
N TRP A 42 -4.57 3.63 0.85
CA TRP A 42 -6.01 3.73 0.66
C TRP A 42 -6.34 4.97 -0.14
N LEU A 43 -7.19 4.84 -1.15
CA LEU A 43 -7.73 5.95 -1.92
C LEU A 43 -9.26 5.88 -1.88
N ASN A 44 -9.91 6.99 -1.55
CA ASN A 44 -11.38 7.09 -1.47
C ASN A 44 -12.05 5.98 -0.63
N GLY A 45 -11.39 5.50 0.43
CA GLY A 45 -11.90 4.44 1.30
C GLY A 45 -11.68 3.01 0.79
N HIS A 46 -11.04 2.83 -0.36
CA HIS A 46 -10.66 1.53 -0.91
C HIS A 46 -9.18 1.26 -0.71
N ILE A 47 -8.82 0.02 -0.37
CA ILE A 47 -7.42 -0.41 -0.36
C ILE A 47 -6.94 -0.53 -1.80
N VAL A 48 -5.77 0.03 -2.07
CA VAL A 48 -5.18 0.07 -3.41
C VAL A 48 -3.98 -0.84 -3.48
N MET A 49 -3.18 -0.82 -2.41
CA MET A 49 -2.02 -1.68 -2.29
C MET A 49 -1.73 -1.97 -0.82
N SER A 50 -1.26 -3.17 -0.52
CA SER A 50 -0.85 -3.59 0.82
C SER A 50 0.51 -4.27 0.79
N SER A 51 1.28 -4.10 1.86
CA SER A 51 2.56 -4.73 2.06
C SER A 51 2.59 -5.48 3.39
N HIS A 52 2.99 -6.75 3.37
CA HIS A 52 3.00 -7.63 4.54
C HIS A 52 4.38 -8.27 4.70
N VAL A 53 4.70 -8.68 5.92
CA VAL A 53 5.93 -9.42 6.24
C VAL A 53 5.58 -10.89 6.45
N ASP A 54 6.32 -11.80 5.83
CA ASP A 54 6.15 -13.24 6.01
C ASP A 54 7.02 -13.80 7.16
N VAL A 55 6.90 -15.11 7.40
CA VAL A 55 7.66 -15.84 8.44
C VAL A 55 9.18 -15.74 8.28
N ASN A 56 9.69 -15.46 7.08
CA ASN A 56 11.12 -15.30 6.80
C ASN A 56 11.58 -13.84 6.92
N GLY A 57 10.69 -12.92 7.32
CA GLY A 57 10.95 -11.49 7.35
C GLY A 57 10.95 -10.83 5.96
N GLN A 58 10.49 -11.54 4.92
CA GLN A 58 10.41 -10.98 3.57
C GLN A 58 9.15 -10.15 3.41
N ARG A 59 9.31 -9.00 2.73
CA ARG A 59 8.21 -8.08 2.45
C ARG A 59 7.59 -8.41 1.09
N HIS A 60 6.28 -8.62 1.09
CA HIS A 60 5.49 -8.95 -0.09
C HIS A 60 4.44 -7.87 -0.32
N TYR A 61 4.04 -7.68 -1.58
CA TYR A 61 3.13 -6.63 -1.99
C TYR A 61 1.94 -7.21 -2.77
N TRP A 62 0.76 -6.64 -2.54
CA TRP A 62 -0.46 -7.02 -3.25
C TRP A 62 -1.18 -5.77 -3.76
N SER A 63 -1.38 -5.69 -5.06
CA SER A 63 -2.24 -4.71 -5.73
C SER A 63 -3.69 -5.18 -5.65
N HIS A 64 -4.61 -4.26 -5.32
CA HIS A 64 -6.05 -4.52 -5.21
C HIS A 64 -6.88 -3.74 -6.25
N LEU A 65 -6.20 -3.19 -7.26
CA LEU A 65 -6.78 -2.48 -8.41
C LEU A 65 -7.06 -3.40 -9.60
#